data_AF-A0A1H8N248-F1
#
_entry.id   AF-A0A1H8N248-F1
#
_cell.length_a   1.000
_cell.length_b   1.000
_cell.length_c   1.000
_cell.angle_alpha   90.00
_cell.angle_beta   90.00
_cell.angle_gamma   90.00
#
_symmetry.space_group_name_H-M   'P 1'
#
loop_
_entity.id
_entity.type
_entity.pdbx_description
1 polymer ?
#
loop_
_entity_poly.entity_id
_entity_poly.type
_entity_poly.pdbx_seq_one_letter_code
_entity_poly.pdbx_strand_id
1 'polypeptide(L)' 'MAQIVYDGPDGVERLQDLPEESLWFDADTGYWVVRFDEDEEGMNLLRRIRDTRVYYVEQRRSDEELEGTWAPEFE' A
#
# COMPACT_ATOMS: atom_id res chain seq x y z
N MET A 1 9.89 -0.84 -1.75
CA MET A 1 9.46 0.38 -1.00
C MET A 1 8.15 0.87 -1.59
N ALA A 2 7.29 1.48 -0.79
CA ALA A 2 5.95 1.89 -1.20
C ALA A 2 5.57 3.30 -0.73
N GLN A 3 4.66 3.94 -1.47
CA GLN A 3 4.10 5.25 -1.19
C GLN A 3 2.61 5.27 -1.53
N ILE A 4 1.82 6.00 -0.74
CA ILE A 4 0.40 6.25 -0.98
C ILE A 4 0.06 7.71 -0.72
N VAL A 5 -0.75 8.29 -1.60
CA VAL A 5 -1.29 9.65 -1.45
C VAL A 5 -2.81 9.58 -1.46
N TYR A 6 -3.47 10.17 -0.47
CA TYR A 6 -4.91 10.05 -0.29
C TYR A 6 -5.52 11.26 0.42
N ASP A 7 -6.84 11.37 0.36
CA ASP A 7 -7.63 12.39 1.06
C ASP A 7 -7.92 11.96 2.51
N GLY A 8 -7.19 12.56 3.45
CA GLY A 8 -7.24 12.29 4.89
C GLY A 8 -8.20 13.21 5.66
N PRO A 9 -8.31 13.06 6.99
CA PRO A 9 -9.22 13.87 7.81
C PRO A 9 -8.86 15.36 7.82
N ASP A 10 -7.57 15.68 7.68
CA ASP A 10 -7.04 17.05 7.72
C ASP A 10 -6.62 17.57 6.32
N GLY A 11 -7.02 16.85 5.26
CA GLY A 11 -6.66 17.13 3.87
C GLY A 11 -5.76 16.06 3.25
N VAL A 12 -5.05 16.40 2.17
CA VAL A 12 -4.22 15.44 1.43
C VAL A 12 -3.06 14.95 2.31
N GLU A 13 -3.03 13.65 2.56
CA GLU A 13 -1.96 12.96 3.27
C GLU A 13 -1.07 12.17 2.29
N ARG A 14 0.21 12.02 2.67
CA ARG A 14 1.21 11.32 1.87
C ARG A 14 2.11 10.50 2.79
N LEU A 15 2.07 9.18 2.61
CA LEU A 15 2.94 8.24 3.31
C LEU A 15 3.98 7.74 2.31
N GLN A 16 5.26 7.85 2.65
CA GLN A 16 6.40 7.52 1.79
C GLN A 16 7.35 6.56 2.51
N ASP A 17 8.28 5.98 1.74
CA ASP A 17 9.34 5.11 2.26
C ASP A 17 8.83 3.92 3.10
N LEU A 18 7.61 3.45 2.80
CA LEU A 18 7.03 2.29 3.48
C LEU A 18 7.74 1.00 3.02
N PRO A 19 7.96 0.01 3.91
CA PRO A 19 8.24 -1.35 3.50
C PRO A 19 7.15 -1.84 2.54
N GLU A 20 7.51 -2.63 1.53
CA GLU A 20 6.54 -3.09 0.53
C GLU A 20 5.39 -3.87 1.19
N GLU A 21 5.72 -4.80 2.07
CA GLU A 21 4.77 -5.60 2.85
C GLU A 21 3.83 -4.79 3.76
N SER A 22 4.16 -3.53 4.04
CA SER A 22 3.36 -2.67 4.91
C SER A 22 2.26 -1.90 4.17
N LEU A 23 2.18 -2.00 2.83
CA LEU A 23 1.11 -1.40 2.03
C LEU A 23 0.52 -2.44 1.07
N TRP A 24 -0.77 -2.75 1.22
CA TRP A 24 -1.46 -3.65 0.31
C TRP A 24 -2.89 -3.21 0.03
N PHE A 25 -3.46 -3.73 -1.05
CA PHE A 25 -4.86 -3.53 -1.40
C PHE A 25 -5.67 -4.76 -1.00
N ASP A 26 -6.71 -4.55 -0.20
CA ASP A 26 -7.71 -5.56 0.14
C ASP A 26 -8.86 -5.45 -0.87
N ALA A 27 -8.80 -6.32 -1.89
CA ALA A 27 -9.74 -6.33 -3.00
C ALA A 27 -11.18 -6.68 -2.57
N ASP A 28 -11.34 -7.48 -1.51
CA ASP A 28 -12.68 -7.88 -1.03
C ASP A 28 -13.43 -6.69 -0.44
N THR A 29 -12.69 -5.76 0.17
CA THR A 29 -13.30 -4.60 0.84
C THR A 29 -13.16 -3.29 0.08
N GLY A 30 -12.27 -3.23 -0.92
CA GLY A 30 -11.96 -2.00 -1.66
C GLY A 30 -11.15 -0.98 -0.85
N TYR A 31 -10.33 -1.46 0.10
CA TYR A 31 -9.49 -0.59 0.93
C TYR A 31 -8.02 -0.85 0.66
N TRP A 32 -7.26 0.23 0.61
CA TRP A 32 -5.83 0.18 0.88
C TRP A 32 -5.61 0.04 2.38
N VAL A 33 -4.67 -0.82 2.76
CA VAL A 33 -4.31 -1.05 4.15
C VAL A 33 -2.83 -0.71 4.32
N VAL A 34 -2.55 0.13 5.31
CA VAL A 34 -1.20 0.51 5.72
C VAL A 34 -0.96 -0.06 7.10
N ARG A 35 0.11 -0.83 7.28
CA ARG A 35 0.69 -1.15 8.59
C ARG A 35 1.72 -0.08 8.93
N PHE A 36 1.54 0.60 10.05
CA PHE A 36 2.42 1.71 10.44
C PHE A 36 3.15 1.51 11.76
N ASP A 37 2.65 0.63 12.63
CA ASP A 37 3.31 0.36 13.90
C ASP A 37 2.94 -1.01 14.47
N GLU A 38 3.64 -1.40 15.53
CA GLU A 38 3.31 -2.52 16.41
C GLU A 38 3.22 -1.96 17.84
N ASP A 39 2.14 -2.28 18.55
CA ASP A 39 1.97 -1.82 19.94
C ASP A 39 2.79 -2.67 20.94
N GLU A 40 2.75 -2.28 22.21
CA GLU A 40 3.51 -2.94 23.29
C GLU A 40 3.10 -4.41 23.51
N GLU A 41 1.96 -4.83 22.98
CA GLU A 41 1.44 -6.20 23.06
C GLU A 41 1.77 -7.04 21.82
N GLY A 42 2.48 -6.47 20.84
CA GLY A 42 2.83 -7.14 19.58
C GLY A 42 1.71 -7.10 18.54
N MET A 43 0.73 -6.21 18.68
CA MET A 43 -0.39 -6.10 17.75
C MET A 43 -0.09 -5.03 16.69
N ASN A 44 -0.36 -5.39 15.43
CA ASN A 44 -0.14 -4.50 14.29
C ASN A 44 -1.20 -3.39 14.26
N LEU A 45 -0.76 -2.15 14.18
CA LEU A 45 -1.62 -0.99 14.03
C LEU A 45 -1.83 -0.70 12.54
N LEU A 46 -3.09 -0.86 12.11
CA LEU A 46 -3.49 -0.84 10.69
C LEU A 46 -4.43 0.33 10.35
N ARG A 47 -4.23 0.95 9.18
CA ARG A 47 -5.01 2.10 8.71
C ARG A 47 -5.63 1.70 7.39
N ARG A 48 -6.95 1.80 7.31
CA ARG A 48 -7.72 1.44 6.13
C ARG A 48 -8.19 2.70 5.42
N ILE A 49 -7.86 2.81 4.14
CA ILE A 49 -8.14 3.96 3.30
C ILE A 49 -8.97 3.45 2.11
N ARG A 50 -10.18 3.98 1.93
CA ARG A 50 -11.01 3.60 0.76
C ARG A 50 -10.29 3.94 -0.52
N ASP A 51 -10.38 3.07 -1.52
CA ASP A 51 -9.84 3.31 -2.88
C ASP A 51 -10.29 4.67 -3.44
N THR A 52 -11.56 5.04 -3.22
CA THR A 52 -12.15 6.30 -3.67
C THR A 52 -11.51 7.57 -3.08
N ARG A 53 -10.70 7.43 -2.02
CA ARG A 53 -9.92 8.53 -1.43
C ARG A 53 -8.45 8.51 -1.83
N VAL A 54 -8.00 7.47 -2.52
CA VAL A 54 -6.59 7.33 -2.92
C VAL A 54 -6.38 8.01 -4.26
N TYR A 55 -5.45 8.97 -4.29
CA TYR A 55 -5.05 9.63 -5.51
C TYR A 55 -4.12 8.74 -6.34
N TYR A 56 -3.10 8.15 -5.69
CA TYR A 56 -2.24 7.15 -6.30
C TYR A 56 -1.46 6.35 -5.27
N VAL A 57 -0.95 5.21 -5.73
CA VAL A 57 0.02 4.37 -5.04
C VAL A 57 1.22 4.16 -5.95
N GLU A 58 2.42 4.28 -5.39
CA GLU A 58 3.66 3.91 -6.05
C GLU A 58 4.30 2.77 -5.25
N GLN A 59 4.72 1.71 -5.94
CA GLN A 59 5.45 0.59 -5.35
C GLN A 59 6.68 0.30 -6.20
N ARG A 60 7.82 0.13 -5.54
CA ARG A 60 9.04 -0.38 -6.16
C ARG A 60 9.20 -1.83 -5.78
N ARG A 61 9.11 -2.68 -6.80
CA ARG A 61 9.26 -4.13 -6.76
C ARG A 61 10.51 -4.52 -7.54
N SER A 62 11.14 -5.61 -7.15
CA SER A 62 12.28 -6.20 -7.87
C SER A 62 11.77 -6.99 -9.08
N ASP A 63 12.60 -7.18 -10.12
CA ASP A 63 12.23 -8.00 -11.29
C ASP A 63 11.81 -9.42 -10.87
N GLU A 64 12.49 -10.03 -9.90
CA GLU A 64 12.16 -11.35 -9.33
C GLU A 64 10.73 -11.39 -8.74
N GLU A 65 10.26 -10.28 -8.16
CA GLU A 65 8.89 -10.17 -7.59
C GLU A 65 7.84 -9.95 -8.69
N LEU A 66 8.26 -9.45 -9.85
CA LEU A 66 7.42 -9.25 -11.02
C LEU A 66 7.29 -10.51 -11.88
N GLU A 67 8.23 -11.46 -11.84
CA GLU A 67 8.18 -12.70 -12.64
C GLU A 67 6.89 -13.51 -12.41
N GLY A 68 6.27 -13.41 -11.22
CA GLY A 68 4.97 -14.03 -10.92
C GLY A 68 3.74 -13.16 -11.20
N THR A 69 3.92 -11.85 -11.42
CA THR A 69 2.84 -10.86 -11.59
C THR A 69 2.70 -10.38 -13.04
N TRP A 70 3.80 -10.44 -13.81
CA TRP A 70 3.92 -9.82 -15.12
C TRP A 70 4.82 -10.68 -16.01
N ALA A 71 4.24 -11.65 -16.72
CA ALA A 71 4.83 -12.16 -17.96
C ALA A 71 4.09 -11.49 -19.12
N PRO A 72 4.42 -10.24 -19.50
CA PRO A 72 3.93 -9.73 -20.76
C PRO A 72 4.69 -10.50 -21.85
N GLU A 73 3.99 -11.40 -22.54
CA GLU A 73 4.44 -11.90 -23.83
C GLU A 73 4.50 -10.70 -24.77
N PHE A 74 5.67 -10.04 -24.83
CA PHE A 74 5.98 -9.13 -25.92
C PHE A 74 6.59 -9.97 -27.03
N GLU A 75 5.78 -10.26 -28.05
CA GLU A 75 6.21 -10.78 -29.36
C GLU A 75 7.11 -9.78 -30.12
#